data_AF-A0A7C3QPV6-F1
#
_entry.id   AF-A0A7C3QPV6-F1
#
_cell.length_a   1.000
_cell.length_b   1.000
_cell.length_c   1.000
_cell.angle_alpha   90.00
_cell.angle_beta   90.00
_cell.angle_gamma   90.00
#
_symmetry.space_group_name_H-M   'P 1'
#
loop_
_entity.id
_entity.type
_entity.pdbx_description
1 polymer ?
#
loop_
_entity_poly.entity_id
_entity_poly.type
_entity_poly.pdbx_seq_one_letter_code
_entity_poly.pdbx_strand_id
1 'polypeptide(L)'
;MGKYSTYSRPKPKPRVVTVHPVMRGIGCIMIIVVPILAYGVAVLLVNYGGAHGWPIPPNWFGPPTIHPFLWNIQGLRGILGFIQAQNNLEANLIFAIALTIVIGGIMSIFYGYMYTLFGPPRYGPQDAPPIRGVKVKRYKR
;
A
#
# COMPACT_ATOMS: atom_id res chain seq x y z
N MET A 1 -22.94 33.88 52.13
CA MET A 1 -21.81 33.32 51.33
C MET A 1 -21.87 31.80 51.51
N GLY A 2 -21.73 30.92 50.53
CA GLY A 2 -21.06 31.08 49.23
C GLY A 2 -21.84 30.48 48.06
N LYS A 3 -22.06 31.33 47.06
CA LYS A 3 -22.31 30.94 45.67
C LYS A 3 -20.93 30.71 45.06
N TYR A 4 -20.45 29.47 44.92
CA TYR A 4 -19.48 28.98 43.92
C TYR A 4 -19.16 27.52 44.29
N SER A 5 -20.12 26.61 44.04
CA SER A 5 -19.79 25.19 43.95
C SER A 5 -19.11 24.98 42.61
N THR A 6 -17.78 24.94 42.62
CA THR A 6 -16.97 24.71 41.43
C THR A 6 -17.23 23.28 40.95
N TYR A 7 -18.01 23.16 39.88
CA TYR A 7 -18.30 21.89 39.22
C TYR A 7 -17.00 21.37 38.58
N SER A 8 -16.25 20.56 39.31
CA SER A 8 -15.05 19.88 38.81
C SER A 8 -15.49 18.85 37.78
N ARG A 9 -15.51 19.23 36.50
CA ARG A 9 -15.74 18.28 35.41
C ARG A 9 -14.56 17.31 35.38
N PRO A 10 -14.78 15.99 35.53
CA PRO A 10 -13.70 15.02 35.37
C PRO A 10 -13.11 15.19 33.97
N LYS A 11 -11.78 15.27 33.88
CA LYS A 11 -11.09 15.38 32.58
C LYS A 11 -11.52 14.20 31.71
N PRO A 12 -12.01 14.44 30.48
CA PRO A 12 -12.42 13.37 29.59
C PRO A 12 -11.22 12.44 29.37
N LYS A 13 -11.44 11.12 29.53
CA LYS A 13 -10.40 10.14 29.27
C LYS A 13 -9.90 10.32 27.84
N PRO A 14 -8.58 10.33 27.60
CA PRO A 14 -8.04 10.51 26.26
C PRO A 14 -8.56 9.40 25.34
N ARG A 15 -9.06 9.79 24.17
CA ARG A 15 -9.51 8.84 23.15
C ARG A 15 -8.33 7.95 22.74
N VAL A 16 -8.55 6.65 22.78
CA VAL A 16 -7.59 5.68 22.25
C VAL A 16 -7.77 5.64 20.73
N VAL A 17 -7.11 6.55 20.02
CA VAL A 17 -7.13 6.64 18.54
C VAL A 17 -6.22 5.57 17.90
N THR A 18 -5.75 4.61 18.68
CA THR A 18 -4.73 3.68 18.23
C THR A 18 -5.35 2.59 17.37
N VAL A 19 -4.99 2.57 16.09
CA VAL A 19 -5.27 1.46 15.17
C VAL A 19 -4.75 0.16 15.78
N HIS A 20 -5.56 -0.90 15.76
CA HIS A 20 -5.21 -2.19 16.35
C HIS A 20 -3.87 -2.71 15.76
N PRO A 21 -2.90 -3.11 16.60
CA PRO A 21 -1.54 -3.43 16.15
C PRO A 21 -1.49 -4.56 15.11
N VAL A 22 -2.37 -5.57 15.22
CA VAL A 22 -2.50 -6.65 14.24
C VAL A 22 -2.89 -6.12 12.85
N MET A 23 -3.77 -5.12 12.79
CA MET A 23 -4.24 -4.55 11.53
C MET A 23 -3.16 -3.68 10.86
N ARG A 24 -2.22 -3.13 11.63
CA ARG A 24 -0.99 -2.51 11.09
C ARG A 24 -0.03 -3.56 10.51
N GLY A 25 0.08 -4.72 11.15
CA GLY A 25 0.97 -5.80 10.73
C GLY A 25 0.62 -6.39 9.36
N ILE A 26 -0.66 -6.62 9.08
CA ILE A 26 -1.10 -7.18 7.80
C ILE A 26 -0.73 -6.28 6.62
N GLY A 27 -0.88 -4.95 6.77
CA GLY A 27 -0.48 -3.99 5.74
C GLY A 27 1.02 -4.05 5.43
N CYS A 28 1.87 -4.14 6.46
CA CYS A 28 3.31 -4.31 6.26
C CYS A 28 3.66 -5.61 5.53
N ILE A 29 2.99 -6.72 5.85
CA ILE A 29 3.20 -7.99 5.16
C ILE A 29 2.81 -7.87 3.69
N MET A 30 1.67 -7.23 3.37
CA MET A 30 1.23 -7.04 1.98
C MET A 30 2.22 -6.23 1.15
N ILE A 31 2.88 -5.22 1.73
CA ILE A 31 3.90 -4.42 1.02
C ILE A 31 5.07 -5.29 0.54
N ILE A 32 5.39 -6.37 1.24
CA ILE A 32 6.47 -7.28 0.86
C ILE A 32 5.96 -8.40 -0.05
N VAL A 33 4.83 -9.03 0.33
CA VAL A 33 4.31 -10.21 -0.37
C VAL A 33 3.77 -9.85 -1.76
N VAL A 34 3.08 -8.72 -1.90
CA VAL A 34 2.44 -8.36 -3.17
C VAL A 34 3.46 -8.13 -4.29
N PRO A 35 4.55 -7.35 -4.12
CA PRO A 35 5.56 -7.18 -5.17
C PRO A 35 6.26 -8.49 -5.56
N ILE A 36 6.53 -9.37 -4.59
CA ILE A 36 7.17 -10.66 -4.86
C ILE A 36 6.26 -11.54 -5.73
N LEU A 37 4.98 -11.66 -5.37
CA LEU A 37 4.01 -12.40 -6.15
C LEU A 37 3.78 -11.77 -7.52
N ALA A 38 3.65 -10.44 -7.58
CA ALA A 38 3.45 -9.71 -8.83
C ALA A 38 4.62 -9.91 -9.80
N TYR A 39 5.86 -9.93 -9.31
CA TYR A 39 7.03 -10.21 -10.14
C TYR A 39 7.00 -11.64 -10.69
N GLY A 40 6.68 -12.64 -9.87
CA GLY A 40 6.55 -14.03 -10.32
C GLY A 40 5.49 -14.20 -11.43
N VAL A 41 4.34 -13.55 -11.25
CA VAL A 41 3.27 -13.54 -12.26
C VAL A 41 3.70 -12.78 -13.52
N ALA A 42 4.42 -11.67 -13.39
CA ALA A 42 4.90 -10.88 -14.52
C ALA A 42 5.83 -11.70 -15.43
N VAL A 43 6.78 -12.45 -14.86
CA VAL A 43 7.68 -13.31 -15.64
C VAL A 43 6.90 -14.35 -16.44
N LEU A 44 5.92 -15.00 -15.82
CA LEU A 44 5.05 -15.97 -16.50
C LEU A 44 4.24 -15.30 -17.63
N LEU A 45 3.70 -14.12 -17.36
CA LEU A 45 2.88 -13.38 -18.31
C LEU A 45 3.68 -12.89 -19.53
N VAL A 46 4.90 -12.39 -19.31
CA VAL A 46 5.81 -11.96 -20.39
C VAL A 46 6.22 -13.15 -21.25
N ASN A 47 6.56 -14.29 -20.63
CA ASN A 47 6.91 -15.51 -21.36
C ASN A 47 5.71 -16.04 -22.18
N TYR A 48 4.52 -16.07 -21.58
CA TYR A 48 3.30 -16.48 -22.24
C TYR A 48 2.93 -15.55 -23.41
N GLY A 49 2.99 -14.24 -23.19
CA GLY A 49 2.70 -13.22 -24.18
C GLY A 49 3.68 -13.23 -25.34
N GLY A 50 4.97 -13.45 -25.06
CA GLY A 50 6.00 -13.62 -26.09
C GLY A 50 5.74 -14.85 -26.98
N ALA A 51 5.29 -15.96 -26.40
CA ALA A 51 4.96 -17.17 -27.16
C ALA A 51 3.69 -17.03 -28.01
N HIS A 52 2.72 -16.20 -27.59
CA HIS A 52 1.44 -16.01 -28.28
C HIS A 52 1.40 -14.75 -29.15
N GLY A 53 2.52 -14.06 -29.34
CA GLY A 53 2.62 -12.87 -30.20
C GLY A 53 1.84 -11.66 -29.67
N TRP A 54 1.76 -11.49 -28.35
CA TRP A 54 1.19 -10.27 -27.77
C TRP A 54 1.97 -9.04 -28.24
N PRO A 55 1.32 -7.88 -28.43
CA PRO A 55 1.94 -6.65 -28.91
C PRO A 55 2.80 -5.99 -27.81
N ILE A 56 3.82 -6.71 -27.34
CA ILE A 56 4.80 -6.21 -26.38
C ILE A 56 5.90 -5.52 -27.20
N PRO A 57 6.28 -4.27 -26.86
CA PRO A 57 7.32 -3.54 -27.57
C PRO A 57 8.63 -4.36 -27.68
N PRO A 58 9.22 -4.50 -28.88
CA PRO A 58 10.42 -5.31 -29.08
C PRO A 58 11.62 -4.86 -28.25
N ASN A 59 11.69 -3.56 -27.94
CA ASN A 59 12.76 -2.97 -27.13
C ASN A 59 12.74 -3.41 -25.66
N TRP A 60 11.66 -4.02 -25.18
CA TRP A 60 11.59 -4.55 -23.81
C TRP A 60 12.12 -5.99 -23.69
N PHE A 61 12.36 -6.65 -24.83
CA PHE A 61 12.96 -7.98 -24.88
C PHE A 61 14.48 -7.89 -25.01
N GLY A 62 15.16 -8.89 -24.45
CA GLY A 62 16.62 -8.96 -24.45
C GLY A 62 17.26 -8.34 -23.19
N PRO A 63 18.58 -8.13 -23.23
CA PRO A 63 19.32 -7.55 -22.10
C PRO A 63 19.02 -6.06 -21.96
N PRO A 64 18.98 -5.53 -20.73
CA PRO A 64 18.67 -4.13 -20.48
C PRO A 64 19.74 -3.20 -21.07
N THR A 65 19.30 -2.05 -21.60
CA THR A 65 20.20 -1.06 -22.21
C THR A 65 20.84 -0.16 -21.16
N ILE A 66 22.06 -0.49 -20.73
CA ILE A 66 22.80 0.26 -19.70
C ILE A 66 23.69 1.32 -20.36
N HIS A 67 23.60 2.58 -19.90
CA HIS A 67 24.40 3.67 -20.44
C HIS A 67 25.92 3.43 -20.27
N PRO A 68 26.77 3.68 -21.30
CA PRO A 68 28.20 3.37 -21.28
C PRO A 68 28.98 3.95 -20.09
N PHE A 69 28.59 5.15 -19.62
CA PHE A 69 29.23 5.81 -18.47
C PHE A 69 29.19 4.96 -17.18
N LEU A 70 28.14 4.17 -16.98
CA LEU A 70 27.98 3.34 -15.77
C LEU A 70 29.02 2.21 -15.71
N TRP A 71 29.51 1.74 -16.85
CA TRP A 71 30.55 0.69 -16.93
C TRP A 71 31.94 1.15 -16.52
N ASN A 72 32.18 2.47 -16.51
CA ASN A 72 33.46 3.05 -16.11
C ASN A 72 33.64 3.05 -14.59
N ILE A 73 32.56 2.88 -13.82
CA ILE A 73 32.61 2.88 -12.36
C ILE A 73 33.04 1.48 -11.88
N GLN A 74 34.29 1.36 -11.42
CA GLN A 74 34.90 0.07 -11.05
C GLN A 74 34.08 -0.72 -10.01
N GLY A 75 33.43 -0.06 -9.06
CA GLY A 75 32.62 -0.70 -8.02
C GLY A 75 31.24 -1.21 -8.49
N LEU A 76 30.69 -0.68 -9.59
CA LEU A 76 29.35 -1.06 -10.06
C LEU A 76 29.36 -2.24 -11.04
N ARG A 77 30.52 -2.60 -11.61
CA ARG A 77 30.63 -3.59 -12.69
C ARG A 77 30.01 -4.95 -12.34
N GLY A 78 30.20 -5.44 -11.11
CA GLY A 78 29.62 -6.72 -10.69
C GLY A 78 28.09 -6.69 -10.67
N ILE A 79 27.50 -5.59 -10.16
CA ILE A 79 26.05 -5.42 -10.08
C ILE A 79 25.46 -5.22 -11.48
N LEU A 80 26.10 -4.38 -12.31
CA LEU A 80 25.67 -4.14 -13.69
C LEU A 80 25.74 -5.43 -14.54
N GLY A 81 26.78 -6.25 -14.35
CA GLY A 81 26.89 -7.55 -15.01
C GLY A 81 25.76 -8.50 -14.62
N PHE A 82 25.40 -8.55 -13.33
CA PHE A 82 24.26 -9.34 -12.87
C PHE A 82 22.93 -8.86 -13.47
N ILE A 83 22.71 -7.55 -13.51
CA ILE A 83 21.50 -6.95 -14.10
C ILE A 83 21.43 -7.24 -15.61
N GLN A 84 22.55 -7.11 -16.32
CA GLN A 84 22.60 -7.35 -17.76
C GLN A 84 22.41 -8.82 -18.13
N ALA A 85 22.77 -9.76 -17.25
CA ALA A 85 22.58 -11.19 -17.46
C ALA A 85 21.10 -11.63 -17.42
N GLN A 86 20.19 -10.79 -16.89
CA GLN A 86 18.77 -11.09 -16.83
C GLN A 86 18.09 -10.79 -18.17
N ASN A 87 17.49 -11.82 -18.77
CA ASN A 87 16.71 -11.65 -20.00
C ASN A 87 15.35 -11.01 -19.72
N ASN A 88 14.93 -10.08 -20.59
CA ASN A 88 13.60 -9.45 -20.56
C ASN A 88 13.30 -8.71 -19.25
N LEU A 89 14.35 -8.22 -18.57
CA LEU A 89 14.23 -7.54 -17.28
C LEU A 89 13.29 -6.33 -17.35
N GLU A 90 13.38 -5.55 -18.43
CA GLU A 90 12.55 -4.36 -18.64
C GLU A 90 11.06 -4.72 -18.73
N ALA A 91 10.71 -5.69 -19.59
CA ALA A 91 9.34 -6.19 -19.68
C ALA A 91 8.84 -6.72 -18.33
N ASN A 92 9.63 -7.56 -17.66
CA ASN A 92 9.25 -8.17 -16.38
C ASN A 92 8.98 -7.10 -15.31
N LEU A 93 9.81 -6.06 -15.22
CA LEU A 93 9.64 -4.97 -14.25
C LEU A 93 8.39 -4.12 -14.54
N ILE A 94 8.15 -3.76 -15.80
CA ILE A 94 6.99 -2.96 -16.19
C ILE A 94 5.70 -3.72 -15.85
N PHE A 95 5.62 -5.00 -16.24
CA PHE A 95 4.47 -5.84 -15.92
C PHE A 95 4.36 -6.11 -14.42
N ALA A 96 5.47 -6.28 -13.69
CA ALA A 96 5.46 -6.46 -12.25
C ALA A 96 4.90 -5.22 -11.53
N ILE A 97 5.29 -4.01 -11.95
CA ILE A 97 4.76 -2.77 -11.38
C ILE A 97 3.26 -2.65 -11.66
N ALA A 98 2.85 -2.89 -12.91
CA ALA A 98 1.43 -2.88 -13.28
C ALA A 98 0.62 -3.90 -12.46
N LEU A 99 1.10 -5.14 -12.35
CA LEU A 99 0.48 -6.19 -11.54
C LEU A 99 0.50 -5.87 -10.05
N THR A 100 1.54 -5.21 -9.54
CA THR A 100 1.61 -4.79 -8.13
C THR A 100 0.51 -3.78 -7.82
N ILE A 101 0.25 -2.84 -8.74
CA ILE A 101 -0.83 -1.86 -8.60
C ILE A 101 -2.19 -2.56 -8.67
N VAL A 102 -2.38 -3.49 -9.61
CA VAL A 102 -3.65 -4.22 -9.77
C VAL A 102 -3.93 -5.15 -8.59
N ILE A 103 -2.99 -6.05 -8.28
CA ILE A 103 -3.11 -7.01 -7.17
C ILE A 103 -3.17 -6.26 -5.84
N GLY A 104 -2.29 -5.28 -5.63
CA GLY A 104 -2.28 -4.46 -4.42
C GLY A 104 -3.57 -3.66 -4.26
N GLY A 105 -4.10 -3.10 -5.35
CA GLY A 105 -5.39 -2.42 -5.38
C GLY A 105 -6.53 -3.34 -4.96
N ILE A 106 -6.62 -4.54 -5.58
CA ILE A 106 -7.62 -5.55 -5.22
C ILE A 106 -7.48 -5.97 -3.75
N MET A 107 -6.27 -6.27 -3.30
CA MET A 107 -5.99 -6.65 -1.90
C MET A 107 -6.35 -5.53 -0.93
N SER A 108 -6.16 -4.26 -1.30
CA SER A 108 -6.56 -3.12 -0.47
C SER A 108 -8.07 -3.03 -0.28
N ILE A 109 -8.85 -3.38 -1.31
CA ILE A 109 -10.31 -3.44 -1.24
C ILE A 109 -10.73 -4.58 -0.30
N PHE A 110 -10.16 -5.77 -0.47
CA PHE A 110 -10.41 -6.91 0.43
C PHE A 110 -10.06 -6.58 1.87
N TYR A 111 -8.91 -5.95 2.10
CA TYR A 111 -8.49 -5.49 3.42
C TYR A 111 -9.49 -4.48 4.01
N GLY A 112 -9.98 -3.55 3.20
CA GLY A 112 -11.03 -2.61 3.61
C GLY A 112 -12.30 -3.31 4.08
N TYR A 113 -12.78 -4.31 3.35
CA TYR A 113 -13.92 -5.12 3.77
C TYR A 113 -13.63 -5.91 5.05
N MET A 114 -12.48 -6.57 5.16
CA MET A 114 -12.09 -7.25 6.40
C MET A 114 -12.03 -6.28 7.58
N TYR A 115 -11.54 -5.06 7.38
CA TYR A 115 -11.52 -4.03 8.40
C TYR A 115 -12.93 -3.63 8.83
N THR A 116 -13.90 -3.61 7.93
CA THR A 116 -15.29 -3.32 8.31
C THR A 116 -15.95 -4.45 9.10
N LEU A 117 -15.60 -5.72 8.84
CA LEU A 117 -16.16 -6.86 9.57
C LEU A 117 -15.50 -7.08 10.94
N PHE A 118 -14.18 -6.99 11.01
CA PHE A 118 -13.40 -7.36 12.20
C PHE A 118 -12.82 -6.15 12.95
N GLY A 119 -13.00 -4.94 12.41
CA GLY A 119 -12.54 -3.72 13.05
C GLY A 119 -13.37 -3.35 14.29
N PRO A 120 -12.79 -2.58 15.21
CA PRO A 120 -13.52 -2.09 16.37
C PRO A 120 -14.71 -1.20 15.93
N PRO A 121 -15.79 -1.14 16.74
CA PRO A 121 -16.92 -0.28 16.44
C PRO A 121 -16.47 1.18 16.32
N ARG A 122 -17.07 1.92 15.36
CA ARG A 122 -16.73 3.33 15.09
C ARG A 122 -16.92 4.26 16.30
N TYR A 123 -17.76 3.87 17.25
CA TYR A 123 -18.02 4.63 18.46
C TYR A 123 -17.47 3.86 19.66
N GLY A 124 -16.72 4.57 20.51
CA GLY A 124 -16.35 4.03 21.80
C GLY A 124 -17.58 3.91 22.71
N PRO A 125 -17.47 3.20 23.85
CA PRO A 125 -18.57 3.03 24.82
C PRO A 125 -19.13 4.35 25.38
N GLN A 126 -18.41 5.46 25.20
CA GLN A 126 -18.72 6.78 25.73
C GLN A 126 -19.08 7.79 24.63
N ASP A 127 -18.96 7.41 23.35
CA ASP A 127 -19.31 8.29 22.24
C ASP A 127 -20.81 8.20 21.96
N ALA A 128 -21.51 9.32 22.09
CA ALA A 128 -22.87 9.43 21.58
C ALA A 128 -22.83 9.41 20.04
N PRO A 129 -23.69 8.63 19.38
CA PRO A 129 -23.76 8.65 17.92
C PRO A 129 -24.10 10.06 17.43
N PRO A 130 -23.60 10.46 16.24
CA PRO A 130 -23.85 11.78 15.69
C PRO A 130 -25.37 11.99 15.56
N ILE A 131 -25.83 13.15 16.04
CA ILE A 131 -27.23 13.54 15.99
C ILE A 131 -27.62 13.69 14.52
N ARG A 132 -28.29 12.69 13.95
CA ARG A 132 -28.79 12.72 12.56
C ARG A 132 -30.10 13.52 12.51
N GLY A 133 -30.22 14.40 11.51
CA GLY A 133 -31.47 15.11 11.22
C GLY A 133 -31.71 16.42 11.97
N VAL A 134 -30.80 16.86 12.84
CA VAL A 134 -30.95 18.12 13.59
C VAL A 134 -29.93 19.15 13.12
N LYS A 135 -30.40 20.26 12.55
CA LYS A 135 -29.55 21.44 12.24
C LYS A 135 -29.22 22.16 13.54
N VAL A 136 -28.08 21.80 14.16
CA VAL A 136 -27.57 22.53 15.33
C VAL A 136 -27.00 23.88 14.90
N LYS A 137 -27.38 24.95 15.61
CA LYS A 137 -26.78 26.27 15.43
C LYS A 137 -25.29 26.20 15.79
N ARG A 138 -24.42 26.67 14.89
CA ARG A 138 -22.98 26.79 15.13
C ARG A 138 -22.76 27.71 16.33
N TYR A 139 -22.06 27.21 17.35
CA TYR A 139 -21.66 28.03 18.50
C TYR A 139 -20.68 29.10 18.01
N LYS A 140 -21.05 30.38 18.14
CA LYS A 140 -20.12 31.51 17.95
C LYS A 140 -19.45 31.77 19.30
N ARG A 141 -18.12 31.68 19.32
CA ARG A 141 -17.30 32.19 20.42
C ARG A 141 -17.21 33.70 20.33
#